data_AF-A0A7Y5R5A1-F1
#
_entry.id   AF-A0A7Y5R5A1-F1
#
_cell.length_a   1.000
_cell.length_b   1.000
_cell.length_c   1.000
_cell.angle_alpha   90.00
_cell.angle_beta   90.00
_cell.angle_gamma   90.00
#
_symmetry.space_group_name_H-M   'P 1'
#
loop_
_entity.id
_entity.type
_entity.pdbx_description
1 polymer ?
#
loop_
_entity_poly.entity_id
_entity_poly.type
_entity_poly.pdbx_seq_one_letter_code
_entity_poly.pdbx_strand_id
1 'polypeptide(L)'
;MKKVIILLFLGFWLQAQSQAQHETLFNNASVKGGFAAPIVEIGINNQISTSVGGGGGLVIGSAFIGGYGMGSVDFNKLFEDGDVKVAEIGHGGFWLGGTFRPHKVIHLYGSTRIGWGGLDIEFENDVQDVDRIFVFTPELGVELNVTRWFRVAGTAGYRLVNGSNEARGYTDEDFSGWFTGLTFRIGWFGARRW
;
A
#
# COMPACT_ATOMS: atom_id res chain seq x y z
N MET A 1 33.30 44.52 18.28
CA MET A 1 32.48 43.79 17.27
C MET A 1 32.29 42.32 17.63
N LYS A 2 33.34 41.52 17.88
CA LYS A 2 33.21 40.09 18.25
C LYS A 2 32.35 39.80 19.49
N LYS A 3 32.41 40.64 20.54
CA LYS A 3 31.62 40.48 21.78
C LYS A 3 30.11 40.71 21.58
N VAL A 4 29.73 41.57 20.63
CA VAL A 4 28.31 41.86 20.31
C VAL A 4 27.70 40.69 19.54
N ILE A 5 28.47 40.04 18.66
CA ILE A 5 28.04 38.85 17.92
C ILE A 5 27.81 37.67 18.88
N ILE A 6 28.67 37.49 19.88
CA ILE A 6 28.51 36.42 20.89
C ILE A 6 27.27 36.66 21.77
N LEU A 7 27.00 37.91 22.15
CA LEU A 7 25.79 38.25 22.92
C LEU A 7 24.50 38.08 22.11
N LEU A 8 24.53 38.38 20.80
CA LEU A 8 23.41 38.13 19.89
C LEU A 8 23.18 36.63 19.68
N PHE A 9 24.24 35.83 19.58
CA PHE A 9 24.14 34.37 19.51
C PHE A 9 23.60 33.77 20.81
N LEU A 10 24.06 34.22 21.99
CA LEU A 10 23.52 33.74 23.27
C LEU A 10 22.05 34.13 23.48
N GLY A 11 21.64 35.32 23.04
CA GLY A 11 20.25 35.76 23.09
C GLY A 11 19.32 34.90 22.23
N PHE A 12 19.80 34.47 21.05
CA PHE A 12 19.07 33.57 20.16
C PHE A 12 18.89 32.17 20.77
N TRP A 13 19.90 31.67 21.48
CA TRP A 13 19.84 30.37 22.17
C TRP A 13 18.89 30.38 23.39
N LEU A 14 18.81 31.49 24.12
CA LEU A 14 17.90 31.63 25.26
C LEU A 14 16.42 31.74 24.85
N GLN A 15 16.12 32.30 23.67
CA GLN A 15 14.76 32.34 23.12
C GLN A 15 14.30 30.96 22.60
N ALA A 16 15.23 30.13 22.12
CA ALA A 16 14.92 28.79 21.63
C ALA A 16 14.50 27.80 22.73
N GLN A 17 14.78 28.10 24.02
CA GLN A 17 14.42 27.23 25.14
C GLN A 17 13.10 27.62 25.85
N SER A 18 12.44 28.70 25.43
CA SER A 18 11.31 29.28 26.17
C SER A 18 9.92 28.79 25.74
N GLN A 19 9.77 28.01 24.67
CA GLN A 19 8.46 27.50 24.23
C GLN A 19 8.61 26.12 23.60
N ALA A 20 8.49 25.07 24.40
CA ALA A 20 8.31 23.72 23.89
C ALA A 20 7.25 23.00 24.72
N GLN A 21 5.98 23.38 24.56
CA GLN A 21 4.96 22.35 24.63
C GLN A 21 5.31 21.34 23.53
N HIS A 22 5.40 20.05 23.86
CA HIS A 22 5.63 19.03 22.85
C HIS A 22 4.48 19.05 21.84
N GLU A 23 4.69 19.70 20.69
CA GLU A 23 3.83 19.55 19.53
C GLU A 23 4.05 18.14 18.97
N THR A 24 3.22 17.20 19.39
CA THR A 24 3.18 15.88 18.75
C THR A 24 2.38 16.01 17.47
N LEU A 25 2.90 15.49 16.36
CA LEU A 25 2.19 15.42 15.06
C LEU A 25 0.79 14.75 15.20
N PHE A 26 0.60 13.99 16.28
CA PHE A 26 -0.57 13.17 16.59
C PHE A 26 -1.21 13.48 17.95
N ASN A 27 -1.14 14.73 18.46
CA ASN A 27 -1.69 15.09 19.78
C ASN A 27 -3.19 14.78 19.97
N ASN A 28 -3.93 14.62 18.86
CA ASN A 28 -5.35 14.25 18.81
C ASN A 28 -5.62 13.04 17.88
N ALA A 29 -4.64 12.16 17.65
CA ALA A 29 -4.83 10.99 16.79
C ALA A 29 -5.70 9.94 17.48
N SER A 30 -7.01 10.01 17.25
CA SER A 30 -7.95 8.96 17.64
C SER A 30 -8.27 8.06 16.46
N VAL A 31 -8.37 6.76 16.74
CA VAL A 31 -8.92 5.79 15.80
C VAL A 31 -10.40 6.13 15.58
N LYS A 32 -10.72 6.56 14.37
CA LYS A 32 -12.08 6.99 13.96
C LYS A 32 -12.91 5.86 13.38
N GLY A 33 -12.30 4.72 13.12
CA GLY A 33 -12.99 3.50 12.70
C GLY A 33 -12.02 2.50 12.08
N GLY A 34 -12.57 1.57 11.30
CA GLY A 34 -11.81 0.52 10.65
C GLY A 34 -12.57 -0.04 9.46
N PHE A 35 -11.86 -0.71 8.56
CA PHE A 35 -12.41 -1.26 7.35
C PHE A 35 -11.79 -2.60 6.99
N ALA A 36 -12.55 -3.41 6.27
CA ALA A 36 -12.06 -4.50 5.44
C ALA A 36 -12.17 -4.09 3.97
N ALA A 37 -11.31 -4.61 3.12
CA ALA A 37 -11.28 -4.25 1.71
C ALA A 37 -10.86 -5.40 0.82
N PRO A 38 -11.75 -5.90 -0.05
CA PRO A 38 -11.35 -6.60 -1.26
C PRO A 38 -10.57 -5.68 -2.19
N ILE A 39 -9.52 -6.21 -2.81
CA ILE A 39 -8.60 -5.50 -3.69
C ILE A 39 -8.44 -6.30 -4.99
N VAL A 40 -8.52 -5.60 -6.12
CA VAL A 40 -8.25 -6.16 -7.45
C VAL A 40 -7.20 -5.28 -8.12
N GLU A 41 -6.15 -5.89 -8.66
CA GLU A 41 -5.10 -5.23 -9.41
C GLU A 41 -5.00 -5.83 -10.81
N ILE A 42 -4.93 -4.98 -11.83
CA ILE A 42 -4.82 -5.37 -13.23
C ILE A 42 -3.53 -4.76 -13.77
N GLY A 43 -2.59 -5.62 -14.18
CA GLY A 43 -1.35 -5.20 -14.81
C GLY A 43 -1.61 -4.48 -16.15
N ILE A 44 -0.90 -3.38 -16.39
CA ILE A 44 -1.00 -2.61 -17.64
C ILE A 44 -0.02 -3.14 -18.70
N ASN A 45 1.10 -3.70 -18.25
CA ASN A 45 2.14 -4.27 -19.11
C ASN A 45 2.07 -5.80 -19.08
N ASN A 46 2.55 -6.46 -20.14
CA ASN A 46 2.65 -7.92 -20.27
C ASN A 46 3.48 -8.64 -19.17
N GLN A 47 4.05 -7.91 -18.22
CA GLN A 47 4.88 -8.45 -17.15
C GLN A 47 4.05 -8.77 -15.89
N ILE A 48 2.98 -8.02 -15.59
CA ILE A 48 2.17 -8.27 -14.39
C ILE A 48 0.83 -8.91 -14.77
N SER A 49 0.53 -10.08 -14.19
CA SER A 49 -0.79 -10.71 -14.27
C SER A 49 -1.80 -10.05 -13.32
N THR A 50 -3.09 -10.31 -13.54
CA THR A 50 -4.15 -9.85 -12.63
C THR A 50 -3.92 -10.42 -11.24
N SER A 51 -4.04 -9.60 -10.20
CA SER A 51 -3.96 -10.05 -8.81
C SER A 51 -5.24 -9.71 -8.06
N VAL A 52 -5.67 -10.61 -7.17
CA VAL A 52 -6.84 -10.41 -6.32
C VAL A 52 -6.44 -10.69 -4.88
N GLY A 53 -7.03 -9.95 -3.96
CA GLY A 53 -6.80 -10.17 -2.55
C GLY A 53 -7.67 -9.29 -1.69
N GLY A 54 -7.14 -8.96 -0.53
CA GLY A 54 -7.81 -8.04 0.37
C GLY A 54 -6.95 -7.60 1.52
N GLY A 55 -7.53 -6.78 2.38
CA GLY A 55 -6.87 -6.26 3.56
C GLY A 55 -7.85 -5.60 4.50
N GLY A 56 -7.31 -4.98 5.53
CA GLY A 56 -8.09 -4.22 6.47
C GLY A 56 -7.21 -3.34 7.32
N GLY A 57 -7.78 -2.25 7.83
CA GLY A 57 -7.02 -1.26 8.57
C GLY A 57 -7.87 -0.42 9.51
N LEU A 58 -7.16 0.26 10.40
CA LEU A 58 -7.70 1.25 11.32
C LEU A 58 -7.54 2.64 10.73
N VAL A 59 -8.62 3.43 10.77
CA VAL A 59 -8.68 4.79 10.24
C VAL A 59 -8.32 5.77 11.34
N ILE A 60 -7.32 6.61 11.10
CA ILE A 60 -6.83 7.63 12.02
C ILE A 60 -6.89 8.99 11.30
N GLY A 61 -7.91 9.77 11.60
CA GLY A 61 -8.15 11.03 10.90
C GLY A 61 -8.47 10.79 9.42
N SER A 62 -7.59 11.25 8.52
CA SER A 62 -7.67 11.01 7.07
C SER A 62 -6.68 9.97 6.56
N ALA A 63 -5.87 9.39 7.46
CA ALA A 63 -4.93 8.31 7.17
C ALA A 63 -5.48 6.96 7.68
N PHE A 64 -4.84 5.87 7.28
CA PHE A 64 -5.07 4.54 7.84
C PHE A 64 -3.78 3.73 7.89
N ILE A 65 -3.78 2.77 8.81
CA ILE A 65 -2.76 1.73 8.93
C ILE A 65 -3.44 0.38 9.05
N GLY A 66 -2.91 -0.63 8.38
CA GLY A 66 -3.53 -1.94 8.31
C GLY A 66 -2.60 -3.00 7.77
N GLY A 67 -3.21 -4.13 7.43
CA GLY A 67 -2.56 -5.25 6.75
C GLY A 67 -3.26 -5.58 5.45
N TYR A 68 -2.55 -6.27 4.56
CA TYR A 68 -3.09 -6.77 3.30
C TYR A 68 -2.48 -8.14 2.94
N GLY A 69 -3.15 -8.84 2.03
CA GLY A 69 -2.66 -10.02 1.34
C GLY A 69 -3.21 -10.06 -0.09
N MET A 70 -2.36 -10.45 -1.03
CA MET A 70 -2.64 -10.53 -2.46
C MET A 70 -2.13 -11.85 -3.03
N GLY A 71 -2.86 -12.40 -3.98
CA GLY A 71 -2.45 -13.52 -4.83
C GLY A 71 -2.61 -13.16 -6.30
N SER A 72 -1.71 -13.63 -7.16
CA SER A 72 -1.87 -13.49 -8.61
C SER A 72 -2.78 -14.59 -9.17
N VAL A 73 -3.67 -14.22 -10.10
CA VAL A 73 -4.62 -15.11 -10.77
C VAL A 73 -4.48 -14.90 -12.27
N ASP A 74 -4.02 -15.92 -12.99
CA ASP A 74 -3.93 -15.89 -14.45
C ASP A 74 -5.26 -16.34 -15.07
N PHE A 75 -6.16 -15.39 -15.33
CA PHE A 75 -7.49 -15.68 -15.89
C PHE A 75 -7.45 -16.15 -17.35
N ASN A 76 -6.37 -15.88 -18.09
CA ASN A 76 -6.26 -16.27 -19.51
C ASN A 76 -5.93 -17.76 -19.68
N LYS A 77 -5.36 -18.42 -18.65
CA LYS A 77 -4.95 -19.83 -18.70
C LYS A 77 -5.96 -20.82 -18.09
N LEU A 78 -7.11 -20.34 -17.62
CA LEU A 78 -8.21 -21.22 -17.18
C LEU A 78 -9.00 -21.83 -18.35
N PHE A 79 -8.79 -21.37 -19.59
CA PHE A 79 -9.59 -21.74 -20.76
C PHE A 79 -8.81 -22.37 -21.92
N GLU A 80 -7.48 -22.26 -21.98
CA GLU A 80 -6.65 -22.78 -23.09
C GLU A 80 -5.44 -23.56 -22.56
N ASP A 81 -5.52 -24.88 -22.68
CA ASP A 81 -4.47 -25.89 -22.49
C ASP A 81 -4.07 -26.29 -21.05
N GLY A 82 -4.26 -27.59 -20.78
CA GLY A 82 -4.00 -28.26 -19.51
C GLY A 82 -2.53 -28.52 -19.18
N ASP A 83 -1.61 -27.65 -19.60
CA ASP A 83 -0.22 -27.65 -19.16
C ASP A 83 0.02 -26.50 -18.18
N VAL A 84 0.10 -26.87 -16.90
CA VAL A 84 0.19 -25.98 -15.75
C VAL A 84 1.61 -25.43 -15.65
N LYS A 85 1.85 -24.24 -16.21
CA LYS A 85 2.94 -23.36 -15.76
C LYS A 85 2.33 -22.14 -15.10
N VAL A 86 1.85 -22.36 -13.87
CA VAL A 86 1.28 -21.33 -13.02
C VAL A 86 2.40 -20.78 -12.15
N ALA A 87 2.80 -19.53 -12.38
CA ALA A 87 3.59 -18.78 -11.41
C ALA A 87 2.60 -18.14 -10.42
N GLU A 88 2.36 -18.80 -9.29
CA GLU A 88 1.50 -18.28 -8.24
C GLU A 88 2.33 -17.37 -7.33
N ILE A 89 2.03 -16.07 -7.37
CA ILE A 89 2.68 -15.08 -6.52
C ILE A 89 1.74 -14.74 -5.38
N GLY A 90 2.12 -15.10 -4.16
CA GLY A 90 1.40 -14.74 -2.94
C GLY A 90 2.23 -13.80 -2.09
N HIS A 91 1.71 -12.63 -1.73
CA HIS A 91 2.40 -11.70 -0.83
C HIS A 91 1.46 -10.95 0.11
N GLY A 92 1.94 -10.59 1.29
CA GLY A 92 1.18 -9.85 2.28
C GLY A 92 2.06 -9.06 3.23
N GLY A 93 1.45 -8.13 3.97
CA GLY A 93 2.19 -7.29 4.90
C GLY A 93 1.42 -6.05 5.32
N PHE A 94 2.13 -4.94 5.48
CA PHE A 94 1.59 -3.68 5.94
C PHE A 94 0.96 -2.87 4.82
N TRP A 95 -0.10 -2.15 5.19
CA TRP A 95 -0.80 -1.25 4.30
C TRP A 95 -1.02 0.10 4.98
N LEU A 96 -0.43 1.13 4.38
CA LEU A 96 -0.52 2.51 4.85
C LEU A 96 -1.19 3.33 3.76
N GLY A 97 -2.02 4.29 4.14
CA GLY A 97 -2.57 5.19 3.15
C GLY A 97 -3.34 6.33 3.75
N GLY A 98 -3.87 7.17 2.88
CA GLY A 98 -4.59 8.35 3.30
C GLY A 98 -5.37 9.00 2.18
N THR A 99 -6.18 9.95 2.60
CA THR A 99 -7.13 10.66 1.75
C THR A 99 -7.02 12.16 1.98
N PHE A 100 -7.20 12.94 0.92
CA PHE A 100 -7.21 14.40 1.03
C PHE A 100 -8.64 14.93 0.91
N ARG A 101 -9.14 15.54 2.00
CA ARG A 101 -10.53 16.02 2.12
C ARG A 101 -11.59 14.89 2.01
N PRO A 102 -11.56 13.88 2.90
CA PRO A 102 -12.45 12.71 2.85
C PRO A 102 -13.95 13.01 3.00
N HIS A 103 -14.32 14.26 3.32
CA HIS A 103 -15.71 14.71 3.42
C HIS A 103 -16.39 14.96 2.06
N LYS A 104 -15.62 15.06 0.97
CA LYS A 104 -16.16 15.20 -0.39
C LYS A 104 -16.55 13.82 -0.95
N VAL A 105 -17.54 13.80 -1.84
CA VAL A 105 -18.01 12.56 -2.49
C VAL A 105 -16.86 11.91 -3.27
N ILE A 106 -16.12 12.70 -4.04
CA ILE A 106 -14.89 12.28 -4.72
C ILE A 106 -13.72 13.05 -4.11
N HIS A 107 -12.64 12.34 -3.80
CA HIS A 107 -11.45 12.92 -3.21
C HIS A 107 -10.19 12.12 -3.54
N LEU A 108 -9.01 12.71 -3.34
CA LEU A 108 -7.74 12.05 -3.64
C LEU A 108 -7.46 10.97 -2.60
N TYR A 109 -6.93 9.84 -3.07
CA TYR A 109 -6.54 8.68 -2.29
C TYR A 109 -5.13 8.28 -2.68
N GLY A 110 -4.29 7.97 -1.71
CA GLY A 110 -2.96 7.41 -1.93
C GLY A 110 -2.66 6.35 -0.88
N SER A 111 -1.96 5.30 -1.29
CA SER A 111 -1.59 4.21 -0.39
C SER A 111 -0.25 3.59 -0.77
N THR A 112 0.32 2.84 0.16
CA THR A 112 1.53 2.08 -0.05
C THR A 112 1.38 0.76 0.69
N ARG A 113 1.59 -0.33 -0.05
CA ARG A 113 1.64 -1.69 0.48
C ARG A 113 3.09 -2.14 0.55
N ILE A 114 3.49 -2.69 1.69
CA ILE A 114 4.85 -3.20 1.94
C ILE A 114 4.70 -4.61 2.47
N GLY A 115 5.20 -5.60 1.76
CA GLY A 115 4.98 -6.99 2.14
C GLY A 115 6.11 -7.93 1.76
N TRP A 116 5.93 -9.16 2.21
CA TRP A 116 6.78 -10.29 1.93
C TRP A 116 5.90 -11.43 1.41
N GLY A 117 6.48 -12.29 0.60
CA GLY A 117 5.73 -13.33 -0.10
C GLY A 117 6.57 -14.49 -0.55
N GLY A 118 5.90 -15.39 -1.26
CA GLY A 118 6.49 -16.54 -1.93
C GLY A 118 6.10 -16.56 -3.40
N LEU A 119 7.02 -17.02 -4.23
CA LEU A 119 6.74 -17.49 -5.59
C LEU A 119 6.66 -19.01 -5.53
N ASP A 120 5.52 -19.59 -5.91
CA ASP A 120 5.43 -21.01 -6.23
C ASP A 120 5.36 -21.15 -7.75
N ILE A 121 6.35 -21.81 -8.33
CA ILE A 121 6.39 -22.11 -9.77
C ILE A 121 6.46 -23.62 -9.87
N GLU A 122 5.33 -24.24 -10.22
CA GLU A 122 5.28 -25.68 -10.42
C GLU A 122 5.99 -26.03 -11.73
N PHE A 123 7.15 -26.69 -11.63
CA PHE A 123 7.84 -27.28 -12.77
C PHE A 123 7.60 -28.80 -12.76
N GLU A 124 7.33 -29.36 -13.93
CA GLU A 124 6.86 -30.73 -14.16
C GLU A 124 7.79 -31.86 -13.64
N ASN A 125 8.94 -31.57 -13.01
CA ASN A 125 9.88 -32.60 -12.54
C ASN A 125 10.84 -32.23 -11.39
N ASP A 126 10.59 -31.23 -10.53
CA ASP A 126 11.45 -31.08 -9.35
C ASP A 126 10.83 -30.32 -8.17
N VAL A 127 11.42 -30.56 -7.00
CA VAL A 127 11.04 -30.12 -5.65
C VAL A 127 10.48 -28.69 -5.61
N GLN A 128 9.27 -28.55 -5.05
CA GLN A 128 8.63 -27.28 -4.65
C GLN A 128 9.62 -26.46 -3.82
N ASP A 129 10.15 -25.38 -4.39
CA ASP A 129 11.04 -24.45 -3.69
C ASP A 129 10.43 -23.04 -3.77
N VAL A 130 10.06 -22.53 -2.60
CA VAL A 130 9.36 -21.24 -2.47
C VAL A 130 10.38 -20.13 -2.31
N ASP A 131 10.56 -19.33 -3.35
CA ASP A 131 11.46 -18.17 -3.30
C ASP A 131 10.82 -17.04 -2.47
N ARG A 132 11.56 -16.54 -1.47
CA ARG A 132 11.10 -15.46 -0.60
C ARG A 132 11.29 -14.12 -1.29
N ILE A 133 10.18 -13.43 -1.53
CA ILE A 133 10.17 -12.12 -2.19
C ILE A 133 9.79 -10.99 -1.22
N PHE A 134 10.31 -9.81 -1.51
CA PHE A 134 9.88 -8.54 -0.93
C PHE A 134 9.09 -7.75 -1.97
N VAL A 135 8.00 -7.11 -1.54
CA VAL A 135 7.10 -6.36 -2.41
C VAL A 135 6.82 -4.98 -1.84
N PHE A 136 7.04 -3.94 -2.65
CA PHE A 136 6.73 -2.56 -2.33
C PHE A 136 5.84 -1.95 -3.43
N THR A 137 4.65 -1.51 -3.05
CA THR A 137 3.60 -1.12 -4.02
C THR A 137 2.98 0.22 -3.63
N PRO A 138 3.56 1.35 -4.05
CA PRO A 138 2.92 2.65 -3.99
C PRO A 138 1.79 2.78 -5.03
N GLU A 139 0.69 3.42 -4.64
CA GLU A 139 -0.44 3.71 -5.52
C GLU A 139 -1.09 5.06 -5.20
N LEU A 140 -1.67 5.68 -6.23
CA LEU A 140 -2.38 6.95 -6.15
C LEU A 140 -3.64 6.90 -7.01
N GLY A 141 -4.68 7.59 -6.59
CA GLY A 141 -5.91 7.70 -7.37
C GLY A 141 -6.99 8.51 -6.67
N VAL A 142 -8.23 8.09 -6.90
CA VAL A 142 -9.43 8.76 -6.38
C VAL A 142 -10.29 7.77 -5.62
N GLU A 143 -10.85 8.24 -4.50
CA GLU A 143 -11.84 7.50 -3.71
C GLU A 143 -13.21 8.17 -3.84
N LEU A 144 -14.22 7.34 -4.09
CA LEU A 144 -15.62 7.67 -4.12
C LEU A 144 -16.31 7.16 -2.85
N ASN A 145 -16.91 8.08 -2.10
CA ASN A 145 -17.79 7.77 -0.99
C ASN A 145 -19.17 7.36 -1.52
N VAL A 146 -19.43 6.05 -1.61
CA VAL A 146 -20.72 5.51 -2.08
C VAL A 146 -21.76 5.57 -0.97
N THR A 147 -21.41 5.12 0.23
CA THR A 147 -22.24 5.24 1.44
C THR A 147 -21.37 5.67 2.63
N ARG A 148 -21.98 5.84 3.82
CA ARG A 148 -21.22 6.12 5.05
C ARG A 148 -20.30 4.96 5.47
N TRP A 149 -20.56 3.75 4.97
CA TRP A 149 -19.86 2.52 5.33
C TRP A 149 -19.16 1.85 4.14
N PHE A 150 -19.35 2.36 2.92
CA PHE A 150 -18.77 1.80 1.70
C PHE A 150 -18.13 2.88 0.85
N ARG A 151 -16.88 2.62 0.46
CA ARG A 151 -16.08 3.49 -0.40
C ARG A 151 -15.39 2.66 -1.47
N VAL A 152 -15.20 3.25 -2.64
CA VAL A 152 -14.53 2.60 -3.77
C VAL A 152 -13.38 3.49 -4.20
N ALA A 153 -12.16 2.94 -4.26
CA ALA A 153 -10.99 3.65 -4.77
C ALA A 153 -10.56 3.03 -6.09
N GLY A 154 -10.37 3.89 -7.09
CA GLY A 154 -9.70 3.56 -8.35
C GLY A 154 -8.30 4.16 -8.34
N THR A 155 -7.28 3.32 -8.49
CA THR A 155 -5.87 3.71 -8.37
C THR A 155 -5.05 3.28 -9.59
N ALA A 156 -3.92 3.96 -9.77
CA ALA A 156 -2.81 3.47 -10.56
C ALA A 156 -1.56 3.44 -9.66
N GLY A 157 -0.72 2.45 -9.87
CA GLY A 157 0.47 2.25 -9.04
C GLY A 157 1.55 1.49 -9.76
N TYR A 158 2.67 1.33 -9.07
CA TYR A 158 3.81 0.55 -9.54
C TYR A 158 4.18 -0.47 -8.46
N ARG A 159 4.26 -1.74 -8.82
CA ARG A 159 4.71 -2.81 -7.93
C ARG A 159 6.20 -3.01 -8.15
N LEU A 160 6.98 -2.94 -7.09
CA LEU A 160 8.39 -3.32 -7.07
C LEU A 160 8.51 -4.65 -6.33
N VAL A 161 9.08 -5.65 -6.99
CA VAL A 161 9.40 -6.95 -6.42
C VAL A 161 10.93 -7.06 -6.35
N ASN A 162 11.44 -7.59 -5.25
CA ASN A 162 12.85 -7.86 -5.08
C ASN A 162 13.08 -9.20 -4.37
N GLY A 163 14.14 -9.91 -4.76
CA GLY A 163 14.56 -11.16 -4.12
C GLY A 163 14.25 -12.43 -4.92
N SER A 164 13.90 -12.29 -6.21
CA SER A 164 13.86 -13.45 -7.12
C SER A 164 15.28 -13.93 -7.45
N ASN A 165 15.41 -15.24 -7.67
CA ASN A 165 16.69 -15.86 -7.95
C ASN A 165 16.98 -15.90 -9.46
N GLU A 166 17.84 -14.99 -9.94
CA GLU A 166 18.24 -14.85 -11.35
C GLU A 166 18.80 -16.15 -11.96
N ALA A 167 19.29 -17.08 -11.15
CA ALA A 167 19.84 -18.36 -11.63
C ALA A 167 18.79 -19.29 -12.25
N ARG A 168 17.49 -18.96 -12.14
CA ARG A 168 16.36 -19.80 -12.59
C ARG A 168 15.66 -19.30 -13.86
N GLY A 169 16.19 -18.24 -14.49
CA GLY A 169 15.68 -17.73 -15.78
C GLY A 169 14.51 -16.75 -15.70
N TYR A 170 14.17 -16.28 -14.49
CA TYR A 170 13.26 -15.16 -14.26
C TYR A 170 13.96 -14.08 -13.42
N THR A 171 13.55 -12.84 -13.59
CA THR A 171 14.14 -11.68 -12.92
C THR A 171 13.09 -10.91 -12.12
N ASP A 172 13.55 -10.06 -11.18
CA ASP A 172 12.69 -9.17 -10.39
C ASP A 172 11.82 -8.25 -11.27
N GLU A 173 12.29 -7.95 -12.48
CA GLU A 173 11.60 -7.13 -13.47
C GLU A 173 10.36 -7.82 -14.05
N ASP A 174 10.32 -9.15 -14.08
CA ASP A 174 9.18 -9.90 -14.60
C ASP A 174 7.96 -9.78 -13.66
N PHE A 175 8.17 -9.45 -12.40
CA PHE A 175 7.11 -9.31 -11.40
C PHE A 175 6.87 -7.86 -10.97
N SER A 176 7.67 -6.94 -11.50
CA SER A 176 7.59 -5.50 -11.25
C SER A 176 6.94 -4.78 -12.42
N GLY A 177 6.21 -3.70 -12.16
CA GLY A 177 5.44 -3.06 -13.24
C GLY A 177 4.27 -2.20 -12.80
N TRP A 178 3.66 -1.56 -13.80
CA TRP A 178 2.49 -0.71 -13.64
C TRP A 178 1.21 -1.53 -13.57
N PHE A 179 0.31 -1.11 -12.68
CA PHE A 179 -1.02 -1.68 -12.55
C PHE A 179 -2.08 -0.59 -12.35
N THR A 180 -3.32 -0.94 -12.66
CA THR A 180 -4.51 -0.22 -12.19
C THR A 180 -5.19 -1.05 -11.11
N GLY A 181 -5.73 -0.39 -10.09
CA GLY A 181 -6.32 -1.04 -8.92
C GLY A 181 -7.75 -0.59 -8.66
N LEU A 182 -8.57 -1.52 -8.19
CA LEU A 182 -9.88 -1.26 -7.59
C LEU A 182 -9.88 -1.77 -6.16
N THR A 183 -10.21 -0.89 -5.22
CA THR A 183 -10.24 -1.21 -3.79
C THR A 183 -11.59 -0.86 -3.18
N PHE A 184 -12.23 -1.83 -2.54
CA PHE A 184 -13.58 -1.73 -2.01
C PHE A 184 -13.56 -1.63 -0.49
N ARG A 185 -13.46 -0.43 0.08
CA ARG A 185 -13.36 -0.27 1.55
C ARG A 185 -14.73 -0.29 2.20
N ILE A 186 -14.98 -1.32 3.00
CA ILE A 186 -16.22 -1.57 3.73
C ILE A 186 -15.93 -1.48 5.23
N GLY A 187 -16.60 -0.59 5.94
CA GLY A 187 -16.41 -0.43 7.37
C GLY A 187 -16.97 0.85 7.94
N TRP A 188 -16.37 1.32 9.03
CA TRP A 188 -16.78 2.54 9.70
C TRP A 188 -15.71 3.61 9.58
N PHE A 189 -16.11 4.83 9.19
CA PHE A 189 -15.19 5.93 8.90
C PHE A 189 -15.45 7.18 9.76
N GLY A 190 -16.03 7.02 10.95
CA GLY A 190 -16.06 8.08 11.97
C GLY A 190 -16.86 9.33 11.63
N ALA A 191 -17.93 9.22 10.82
CA ALA A 191 -18.79 10.34 10.50
C ALA A 191 -19.67 10.74 11.71
N ARG A 192 -19.12 11.55 12.63
CA ARG A 192 -19.92 12.32 13.59
C ARG A 192 -19.86 13.79 13.17
N ARG A 193 -20.90 14.26 12.48
CA ARG A 193 -21.13 15.70 12.29
C ARG A 193 -21.71 16.26 13.58
N TRP A 194 -21.17 17.39 14.04
CA TRP A 194 -21.90 18.35 14.85
C TRP A 194 -22.52 19.35 13.87
#